data_AF-A0A2D4DS99-F1
#
_entry.id   AF-A0A2D4DS99-F1
#
_cell.length_a   1.000
_cell.length_b   1.000
_cell.length_c   1.000
_cell.angle_alpha   90.00
_cell.angle_beta   90.00
_cell.angle_gamma   90.00
#
_symmetry.space_group_name_H-M   'P 1'
#
loop_
_entity.id
_entity.type
_entity.pdbx_description
1 polymer ?
#
loop_
_entity_poly.entity_id
_entity_poly.type
_entity_poly.pdbx_seq_one_letter_code
_entity_poly.pdbx_strand_id
1 'polypeptide(L)'
;MVLGINNQLIAIPLRSGIPEHLRNASHLFPYTTYRRHDGRMCLKALDFSKLTIIEEKYIDNSRIYHFKNPNEKIFYLRNSNRIFSRVKNYVNKYIEICSKIEKGETVTFRTLTPYRFSTLRNFHDELGIAISKEDFINQLRK
;
A
#
# COMPACT_ATOMS: atom_id res chain seq x y z
N MET A 1 0.65 10.10 2.55
CA MET A 1 0.56 10.75 1.21
C MET A 1 -0.80 10.42 0.65
N VAL A 2 -1.52 11.37 0.07
CA VAL A 2 -2.82 11.12 -0.57
C VAL A 2 -2.65 11.24 -2.09
N LEU A 3 -3.24 10.31 -2.84
CA LEU A 3 -3.15 10.23 -4.30
C LEU A 3 -4.51 9.90 -4.91
N GLY A 4 -4.86 10.49 -6.05
CA GLY A 4 -6.03 10.09 -6.83
C GLY A 4 -5.72 8.93 -7.78
N ILE A 5 -6.34 7.77 -7.60
CA ILE A 5 -6.14 6.56 -8.41
C ILE A 5 -7.52 5.92 -8.67
N ASN A 6 -7.85 5.65 -9.94
CA ASN A 6 -9.11 5.03 -10.36
C ASN A 6 -10.35 5.72 -9.75
N ASN A 7 -10.39 7.05 -9.83
CA ASN A 7 -11.45 7.90 -9.25
C ASN A 7 -11.60 7.80 -7.72
N GLN A 8 -10.66 7.15 -7.02
CA GLN A 8 -10.60 7.06 -5.57
C GLN A 8 -9.44 7.91 -5.02
N LEU A 9 -9.63 8.53 -3.86
CA LEU A 9 -8.52 9.10 -3.10
C LEU A 9 -7.93 8.02 -2.21
N ILE A 10 -6.63 7.78 -2.35
CA ILE A 10 -5.88 6.75 -1.63
C ILE A 10 -4.88 7.41 -0.70
N ALA A 11 -5.05 7.20 0.60
CA ALA A 11 -4.10 7.56 1.63
C ALA A 11 -3.10 6.42 1.87
N ILE A 12 -1.81 6.73 1.76
CA ILE A 12 -0.71 5.80 2.01
C ILE A 12 0.00 6.22 3.30
N PRO A 13 0.06 5.34 4.32
CA PRO A 13 0.70 5.67 5.57
C PRO A 13 2.22 5.68 5.47
N LEU A 14 2.82 6.62 6.18
CA LEU A 14 4.23 6.57 6.53
C LEU A 14 4.38 5.66 7.75
N ARG A 15 5.27 4.68 7.65
CA ARG A 15 5.53 3.72 8.73
C ARG A 15 7.00 3.70 9.09
N SER A 16 7.27 3.57 10.38
CA SER A 16 8.58 3.31 10.95
C SER A 16 8.59 1.94 11.64
N GLY A 17 9.77 1.44 11.98
CA GLY A 17 9.91 0.17 12.71
C GLY A 17 9.64 -1.06 11.85
N ILE A 18 9.59 -0.92 10.53
CA ILE A 18 9.46 -2.06 9.62
C ILE A 18 10.79 -2.82 9.61
N PRO A 19 10.81 -4.17 9.72
CA PRO A 19 12.04 -4.96 9.70
C PRO A 19 12.87 -4.73 8.44
N GLU A 20 14.19 -4.53 8.58
CA GLU A 20 15.10 -4.21 7.45
C GLU A 20 15.03 -5.22 6.29
N HIS A 21 14.88 -6.51 6.57
CA HIS A 21 14.82 -7.55 5.53
C HIS A 21 13.65 -7.36 4.54
N LEU A 22 12.64 -6.55 4.89
CA LEU A 22 11.52 -6.22 4.00
C LEU A 22 11.83 -5.06 3.05
N ARG A 23 13.03 -4.46 3.07
CA ARG A 23 13.39 -3.28 2.25
C ARG A 23 13.00 -3.41 0.77
N ASN A 24 13.14 -4.60 0.20
CA ASN A 24 12.88 -4.89 -1.20
C ASN A 24 11.45 -5.38 -1.47
N ALA A 25 10.57 -5.37 -0.46
CA ALA A 25 9.19 -5.78 -0.63
C ALA A 25 8.46 -4.85 -1.62
N SER A 26 7.71 -5.43 -2.56
CA SER A 26 7.05 -4.70 -3.64
C SER A 26 6.02 -3.67 -3.15
N HIS A 27 5.42 -3.91 -1.98
CA HIS A 27 4.45 -3.04 -1.33
C HIS A 27 5.09 -1.90 -0.51
N LEU A 28 6.42 -1.80 -0.47
CA LEU A 28 7.12 -0.74 0.27
C LEU A 28 7.83 0.24 -0.66
N PHE A 29 7.78 1.52 -0.29
CA PHE A 29 8.65 2.56 -0.81
C PHE A 29 9.61 3.04 0.29
N PRO A 30 10.78 2.40 0.42
CA PRO A 30 11.71 2.69 1.52
C PRO A 30 12.33 4.08 1.38
N TYR A 31 12.45 4.78 2.50
CA TYR A 31 13.19 6.04 2.62
C TYR A 31 14.59 5.79 3.19
N THR A 32 14.67 5.28 4.42
CA THR A 32 15.95 5.06 5.10
C THR A 32 15.87 3.91 6.08
N THR A 33 17.04 3.40 6.46
CA THR A 33 17.22 2.48 7.59
C THR A 33 17.85 3.15 8.78
N TYR A 34 17.49 2.67 9.96
CA TYR A 34 17.97 3.18 11.23
C TYR A 34 18.02 2.05 12.26
N ARG A 35 18.88 2.22 13.25
CA ARG A 35 18.94 1.33 14.41
C ARG A 35 17.95 1.82 15.48
N ARG A 36 17.06 0.95 15.94
CA ARG A 36 16.18 1.23 17.09
C ARG A 36 16.96 1.15 18.42
N HIS A 37 16.35 1.64 19.50
CA HIS A 37 16.92 1.58 20.85
C HIS A 37 17.23 0.15 21.32
N ASP A 38 16.50 -0.85 20.83
CA ASP A 38 16.68 -2.27 21.11
C ASP A 38 17.76 -2.94 20.23
N GLY A 39 18.52 -2.16 19.47
CA GLY A 39 19.56 -2.62 18.57
C GLY A 39 19.07 -3.17 17.23
N ARG A 40 17.75 -3.33 17.02
CA ARG A 40 17.20 -3.88 15.77
C ARG A 40 17.30 -2.88 14.62
N MET A 41 17.72 -3.36 13.46
CA MET A 41 17.70 -2.57 12.22
C MET A 41 16.28 -2.51 11.65
N CYS A 42 15.82 -1.29 11.43
CA CYS A 42 14.47 -0.99 10.96
C CYS A 42 14.51 0.00 9.81
N LEU A 43 13.45 0.04 9.01
CA LEU A 43 13.26 0.99 7.92
C LEU A 43 12.06 1.89 8.16
N LYS A 44 12.16 3.09 7.59
CA LYS A 44 11.02 3.98 7.35
C LYS A 44 10.59 3.86 5.89
N ALA A 45 9.30 3.73 5.63
CA ALA A 45 8.77 3.60 4.27
C ALA A 45 7.33 4.11 4.17
N LEU A 46 6.90 4.40 2.94
CA LEU A 46 5.48 4.33 2.60
C LEU A 46 5.10 2.86 2.43
N ASP A 47 3.97 2.46 3.02
CA ASP A 47 3.50 1.08 3.00
C ASP A 47 2.17 0.95 2.26
N PHE A 48 2.23 0.43 1.03
CA PHE A 48 1.07 0.26 0.16
C PHE A 48 0.15 -0.84 0.66
N SER A 49 0.63 -1.82 1.43
CA SER A 49 -0.24 -2.85 2.00
C SER A 49 -1.22 -2.29 3.05
N LYS A 50 -0.93 -1.10 3.58
CA LYS A 50 -1.72 -0.41 4.61
C LYS A 50 -2.40 0.85 4.08
N LEU A 51 -2.54 0.98 2.77
CA LEU A 51 -3.26 2.09 2.17
C LEU A 51 -4.74 2.12 2.61
N THR A 52 -5.43 3.21 2.34
CA THR A 52 -6.85 3.34 2.67
C THR A 52 -7.52 4.19 1.60
N ILE A 53 -8.70 3.78 1.15
CA ILE A 53 -9.56 4.64 0.34
C ILE A 53 -10.24 5.61 1.31
N ILE A 54 -10.16 6.90 1.02
CA ILE A 54 -10.60 7.97 1.92
C ILE A 54 -11.44 8.98 1.16
N GLU A 55 -12.51 9.50 1.77
CA GLU A 55 -13.24 10.62 1.21
C GLU A 55 -12.57 11.95 1.56
N GLU A 56 -12.69 12.96 0.70
CA GLU A 56 -12.06 14.27 0.90
C GLU A 56 -12.46 14.94 2.23
N LYS A 57 -13.71 14.75 2.69
CA LYS A 57 -14.21 15.28 3.96
C LYS A 57 -13.44 14.79 5.19
N TYR A 58 -12.69 13.70 5.09
CA TYR A 58 -11.86 13.16 6.16
C TYR A 58 -10.40 13.61 6.09
N ILE A 59 -10.05 14.48 5.13
CA ILE A 59 -8.70 15.03 4.96
C ILE A 59 -8.63 16.41 5.59
N ASP A 60 -7.79 16.56 6.61
CA ASP A 60 -7.47 17.87 7.17
C ASP A 60 -6.46 18.61 6.26
N ASN A 61 -7.00 19.43 5.36
CA ASN A 61 -6.21 20.31 4.50
C ASN A 61 -5.84 21.64 5.17
N SER A 62 -6.30 21.89 6.40
CA SER A 62 -6.03 23.15 7.13
C SER A 62 -4.67 23.14 7.84
N ARG A 63 -4.11 21.95 8.11
CA ARG A 63 -2.86 21.77 8.86
C ARG A 63 -1.75 21.21 7.98
N ILE A 64 -0.57 21.82 8.08
CA ILE A 64 0.64 21.30 7.44
C ILE A 64 1.22 20.19 8.32
N TYR A 65 1.38 18.99 7.76
CA TYR A 65 2.12 17.93 8.45
C TYR A 65 3.63 18.27 8.46
N HIS A 66 4.18 18.47 9.66
CA HIS A 66 5.59 18.73 9.87
C HIS A 66 6.39 17.43 10.05
N PHE A 67 7.23 17.11 9.07
CA PHE A 67 8.15 15.99 9.17
C PHE A 67 9.25 16.29 10.19
N LYS A 68 9.56 15.32 11.06
CA LYS A 68 10.73 15.42 11.96
C LYS A 68 12.05 15.61 11.21
N ASN A 69 12.15 15.04 10.00
CA ASN A 69 13.30 15.18 9.12
C ASN A 69 12.86 15.84 7.80
N PRO A 70 13.29 17.06 7.49
CA PRO A 70 12.96 17.73 6.22
C PRO A 70 13.40 16.95 4.98
N ASN A 71 14.49 16.19 5.06
CA ASN A 71 14.97 15.36 3.94
C ASN A 71 14.01 14.21 3.61
N GLU A 72 13.24 13.73 4.60
CA GLU A 72 12.19 12.72 4.39
C GLU A 72 11.06 13.29 3.52
N LYS A 73 10.63 14.54 3.80
CA LYS A 73 9.66 15.26 2.97
C LYS A 73 10.18 15.44 1.54
N ILE A 74 11.40 15.96 1.39
CA ILE A 74 12.02 16.21 0.09
C ILE A 74 12.14 14.92 -0.72
N PHE A 75 12.54 13.82 -0.08
CA PHE A 75 12.65 12.51 -0.73
C PHE A 75 11.33 12.06 -1.34
N TYR A 76 10.22 12.10 -0.58
CA TYR A 76 8.91 11.68 -1.09
C TYR A 76 8.38 12.63 -2.17
N LEU A 77 8.60 13.94 -2.04
CA LEU A 77 8.20 14.91 -3.07
C LEU A 77 8.95 14.69 -4.39
N ARG A 78 10.29 14.51 -4.34
CA ARG A 78 11.12 14.24 -5.53
C ARG A 78 10.77 12.91 -6.20
N ASN A 79 10.23 11.96 -5.46
CA ASN A 79 9.84 10.65 -5.97
C ASN A 79 8.32 10.52 -6.24
N SER A 80 7.56 11.62 -6.16
CA SER A 80 6.08 11.61 -6.25
C SER A 80 5.54 10.85 -7.46
N ASN A 81 6.07 11.11 -8.66
CA ASN A 81 5.68 10.40 -9.88
C ASN A 81 5.96 8.88 -9.81
N ARG A 82 7.12 8.50 -9.28
CA ARG A 82 7.50 7.09 -9.12
C ARG A 82 6.60 6.41 -8.07
N ILE A 83 6.28 7.09 -6.98
CA ILE A 83 5.37 6.61 -5.95
C ILE A 83 3.98 6.41 -6.55
N PHE A 84 3.47 7.41 -7.27
CA PHE A 84 2.19 7.35 -7.96
C PHE A 84 2.10 6.12 -8.88
N SER A 85 3.05 5.95 -9.80
CA SER A 85 3.05 4.81 -10.72
C SER A 85 3.11 3.47 -9.99
N ARG A 86 3.90 3.36 -8.91
CA ARG A 86 3.99 2.12 -8.13
C ARG A 86 2.70 1.80 -7.38
N VAL A 87 2.03 2.81 -6.81
CA VAL A 87 0.76 2.63 -6.09
C VAL A 87 -0.34 2.28 -7.09
N LYS A 88 -0.42 2.99 -8.22
CA LYS A 88 -1.36 2.68 -9.30
C LYS A 88 -1.19 1.23 -9.78
N ASN A 89 0.04 0.80 -10.01
CA ASN A 89 0.32 -0.59 -10.40
C ASN A 89 -0.03 -1.60 -9.31
N TYR A 90 0.21 -1.29 -8.03
CA TYR A 90 -0.16 -2.14 -6.90
C TYR A 90 -1.69 -2.34 -6.83
N VAL A 91 -2.46 -1.25 -6.93
CA VAL A 91 -3.94 -1.30 -6.92
C VAL A 91 -4.48 -2.02 -8.14
N ASN A 92 -4.03 -1.67 -9.34
CA ASN A 92 -4.51 -2.29 -10.58
C ASN A 92 -4.19 -3.78 -10.63
N LYS A 93 -3.02 -4.18 -10.12
CA LYS A 93 -2.67 -5.60 -10.07
C LYS A 93 -3.54 -6.36 -9.07
N TYR A 94 -3.94 -5.75 -7.96
CA TYR A 94 -4.92 -6.34 -7.04
C TYR A 94 -6.28 -6.55 -7.72
N ILE A 95 -6.78 -5.53 -8.44
CA ILE A 95 -8.04 -5.62 -9.20
C ILE A 95 -7.97 -6.74 -10.25
N GLU A 96 -6.87 -6.80 -11.01
CA GLU A 96 -6.64 -7.87 -12.00
C GLU A 96 -6.69 -9.27 -11.35
N ILE A 97 -6.04 -9.44 -10.19
CA ILE A 97 -6.07 -10.71 -9.46
C ILE A 97 -7.49 -11.06 -9.04
N CYS A 98 -8.26 -10.10 -8.53
CA CYS A 98 -9.63 -10.36 -8.10
C CYS A 98 -10.53 -10.72 -9.29
N SER A 99 -10.37 -10.05 -10.44
CA SER A 99 -11.10 -10.38 -11.66
C SER A 99 -10.76 -11.79 -12.18
N LYS A 100 -9.50 -12.24 -12.02
CA LYS A 100 -9.12 -13.62 -12.34
C LYS A 100 -9.83 -14.63 -11.45
N ILE A 101 -9.88 -14.36 -10.14
CA ILE A 101 -10.58 -15.20 -9.17
C ILE A 101 -12.07 -15.28 -9.50
N GLU A 102 -12.70 -14.14 -9.83
CA GLU A 102 -14.10 -14.05 -10.25
C GLU A 102 -14.41 -14.96 -11.46
N LYS A 103 -13.50 -14.98 -12.45
CA LYS A 103 -13.63 -15.81 -13.65
C LYS A 103 -13.25 -17.29 -13.45
N GLY A 104 -12.86 -17.69 -12.23
CA GLY A 104 -12.38 -19.03 -11.95
C GLY A 104 -10.99 -19.33 -12.53
N GLU A 105 -10.22 -18.31 -12.92
CA GLU A 105 -8.86 -18.48 -13.43
C GLU A 105 -7.88 -18.81 -12.30
N THR A 106 -6.86 -19.61 -12.62
CA THR A 106 -5.82 -19.99 -11.66
C THR A 106 -4.98 -18.78 -11.24
N VAL A 107 -4.91 -18.53 -9.93
CA VAL A 107 -3.99 -17.58 -9.30
C VAL A 107 -2.95 -18.32 -8.48
N THR A 108 -1.69 -17.88 -8.55
CA THR A 108 -0.60 -18.53 -7.80
C THR A 108 -0.41 -17.90 -6.43
N PHE A 109 0.08 -18.69 -5.47
CA PHE A 109 0.51 -18.17 -4.16
C PHE A 109 1.47 -16.99 -4.28
N ARG A 110 2.43 -17.04 -5.23
CA ARG A 110 3.38 -15.95 -5.49
C ARG A 110 2.68 -14.65 -5.90
N THR A 111 1.60 -14.75 -6.67
CA THR A 111 0.81 -13.59 -7.11
C THR A 111 -0.02 -13.00 -5.96
N LEU A 112 -0.50 -13.83 -5.05
CA LEU A 112 -1.34 -13.43 -3.91
C LEU A 112 -0.52 -12.88 -2.72
N THR A 113 0.67 -13.43 -2.48
CA THR A 113 1.51 -13.14 -1.31
C THR A 113 1.72 -11.64 -1.03
N PRO A 114 1.98 -10.78 -2.03
CA PRO A 114 2.14 -9.32 -1.80
C PRO A 114 0.89 -8.63 -1.23
N TYR A 115 -0.27 -9.27 -1.32
CA TYR A 115 -1.57 -8.74 -0.90
C TYR A 115 -2.14 -9.45 0.33
N ARG A 116 -1.44 -10.46 0.89
CA ARG A 116 -1.89 -11.23 2.07
C ARG A 116 -2.35 -10.36 3.23
N PHE A 117 -1.66 -9.25 3.46
CA PHE A 117 -1.96 -8.29 4.53
C PHE A 117 -2.45 -6.95 4.00
N SER A 118 -2.86 -6.92 2.72
CA SER A 118 -3.38 -5.71 2.09
C SER A 118 -4.71 -5.32 2.70
N THR A 119 -4.88 -4.02 2.84
CA THR A 119 -6.11 -3.33 3.24
C THR A 119 -7.09 -3.19 2.09
N LEU A 120 -6.65 -3.33 0.82
CA LEU A 120 -7.51 -3.30 -0.37
C LEU A 120 -8.67 -4.30 -0.29
N ARG A 121 -8.49 -5.43 0.42
CA ARG A 121 -9.53 -6.42 0.67
C ARG A 121 -10.75 -5.92 1.44
N ASN A 122 -10.61 -4.78 2.10
CA ASN A 122 -11.71 -4.14 2.82
C ASN A 122 -12.47 -3.11 1.95
N PHE A 123 -12.03 -2.90 0.71
CA PHE A 123 -12.53 -1.86 -0.18
C PHE A 123 -12.95 -2.41 -1.54
N HIS A 124 -13.52 -3.63 -1.57
CA HIS A 124 -13.92 -4.25 -2.83
C HIS A 124 -15.01 -3.46 -3.55
N ASP A 125 -16.00 -2.97 -2.80
CA ASP A 125 -17.12 -2.20 -3.34
C ASP A 125 -16.61 -0.90 -3.99
N GLU A 126 -15.74 -0.16 -3.31
CA GLU A 126 -15.15 1.09 -3.81
C GLU A 126 -14.23 0.87 -5.03
N LEU A 127 -13.67 -0.34 -5.17
CA LEU A 127 -12.81 -0.73 -6.28
C LEU A 127 -13.57 -1.42 -7.42
N GLY A 128 -14.89 -1.63 -7.30
CA GLY A 128 -15.69 -2.34 -8.29
C GLY A 128 -15.33 -3.83 -8.42
N ILE A 129 -14.91 -4.47 -7.32
CA ILE A 129 -14.54 -5.88 -7.27
C ILE A 129 -15.76 -6.70 -6.80
N ALA A 130 -16.19 -7.68 -7.61
CA ALA A 130 -17.40 -8.45 -7.33
C ALA A 130 -17.21 -9.59 -6.32
N ILE A 131 -16.00 -10.14 -6.19
CA ILE A 131 -15.75 -11.22 -5.22
C ILE A 131 -15.77 -10.70 -3.79
N SER A 132 -16.14 -11.54 -2.83
CA SER A 132 -16.04 -11.17 -1.42
C SER A 132 -14.58 -11.13 -0.95
N LYS A 133 -14.36 -10.47 0.19
CA LYS A 133 -13.08 -10.55 0.92
C LYS A 133 -12.73 -12.00 1.29
N GLU A 134 -13.72 -12.77 1.71
CA GLU A 134 -13.58 -14.18 2.07
C GLU A 134 -13.15 -15.03 0.87
N ASP A 135 -13.67 -14.77 -0.33
CA ASP A 135 -13.25 -15.46 -1.56
C ASP A 135 -11.76 -15.27 -1.82
N PHE A 136 -11.28 -14.03 -1.71
CA PHE A 136 -9.85 -13.73 -1.83
C PHE A 136 -9.02 -14.46 -0.76
N ILE A 137 -9.48 -14.46 0.50
CA ILE A 137 -8.79 -15.15 1.61
C ILE A 137 -8.74 -16.66 1.38
N ASN A 138 -9.78 -17.25 0.81
CA ASN A 138 -9.81 -18.68 0.52
C ASN A 138 -8.76 -19.06 -0.53
N GLN A 139 -8.47 -18.20 -1.51
CA GLN A 139 -7.39 -18.44 -2.47
C GLN A 139 -5.99 -18.40 -1.82
N LEU A 140 -5.81 -17.67 -0.71
CA LEU A 140 -4.55 -17.65 0.05
C LEU A 140 -4.31 -18.91 0.89
N ARG A 141 -5.36 -19.71 1.14
CA ARG A 141 -5.33 -20.91 1.99
C ARG A 141 -5.20 -22.22 1.19
N LYS A 142 -5.45 -22.18 -0.11
CA LYS A 142 -5.22 -23.29 -1.05
C LYS A 142 -3.73 -23.46 -1.30
#